data_AF-A0A7V7UCB9-F1
#
_entry.id   AF-A0A7V7UCB9-F1
#
_cell.length_a   1.000
_cell.length_b   1.000
_cell.length_c   1.000
_cell.angle_alpha   90.00
_cell.angle_beta   90.00
_cell.angle_gamma   90.00
#
_symmetry.space_group_name_H-M   'P 1'
#
loop_
_entity.id
_entity.type
_entity.pdbx_description
1 polymer ?
#
loop_
_entity_poly.entity_id
_entity_poly.type
_entity_poly.pdbx_seq_one_letter_code
_entity_poly.pdbx_strand_id
1 'polypeptide(L)'
;MKKIYNQNKELITKIKHVIYELRRQNHSRGMQLLRFMHVIMTEFLTQVLEHKDYFNEEYVTLDEIYIMELLESITKSQKQNDYHLLADLLELQLLPFLISLQTVIQSKEDVLMLSNHYEQNLLLLEQYDNKLYQLIKDDTSISKRYLPEPTTNGSVTIKVVNEADSFYLTSNNDPQDTARLFADAYYTPRASQYILYGIELLNHANAFIEQKDVFCVEVYESDLDMIKLAVMYGSLHHLSTNRIKIIYDPDLTKLASRTQIPDSDRVLAIHQPSIRTVKKKEIREKFENLFIVDSSIRNQNDWMISNFFSNIKNCDHYVDELFDQFCDKDVYLIAAGPSLDKNIELLREKPQNSIIFAVGTVHKKLENMGIKADYTIITDAKKTLIGQIRGVKKEDFSLILLSTACKELAMVHKGAKYLVCQSGFPEAEKYAKEHNYNLYGTGGSVTTTALDICLRLKAKRVILLGADMAHTDSQTHATGTLGRRNADMEGLIPIQSVDGGIVYTTRVLNMYKEWIEKRIAKEADAKVIDATEGGAFIKGTRICTLKEIIELSSVKDLN
;
A
#
# COMPACT_ATOMS: atom_id res chain seq x y z
N MET A 1 -27.26 1.26 -32.68
CA MET A 1 -26.26 0.50 -31.90
C MET A 1 -25.54 1.29 -30.81
N LYS A 2 -24.88 2.43 -31.07
CA LYS A 2 -24.15 3.22 -30.03
C LYS A 2 -24.93 3.48 -28.74
N LYS A 3 -26.23 3.81 -28.84
CA LYS A 3 -27.11 4.03 -27.67
C LYS A 3 -27.30 2.74 -26.85
N ILE A 4 -27.72 1.65 -27.50
CA ILE A 4 -27.90 0.32 -26.89
C ILE A 4 -26.61 -0.13 -26.19
N TYR A 5 -25.46 0.04 -26.86
CA TYR A 5 -24.13 -0.30 -26.33
C TYR A 5 -23.80 0.43 -25.01
N ASN A 6 -24.04 1.74 -24.96
CA ASN A 6 -23.76 2.55 -23.77
C ASN A 6 -24.76 2.28 -22.64
N GLN A 7 -26.05 2.07 -22.96
CA GLN A 7 -27.07 1.71 -21.98
C GLN A 7 -26.76 0.35 -21.33
N ASN A 8 -26.35 -0.65 -22.12
CA ASN A 8 -26.00 -1.96 -21.61
C ASN A 8 -24.74 -1.93 -20.73
N LYS A 9 -23.71 -1.19 -21.15
CA LYS A 9 -22.50 -0.94 -20.34
C LYS A 9 -22.87 -0.35 -18.97
N GLU A 10 -23.74 0.66 -18.96
CA GLU A 10 -24.21 1.28 -17.72
C GLU A 10 -25.00 0.30 -16.84
N LEU A 11 -25.87 -0.53 -17.42
CA LEU A 11 -26.61 -1.57 -16.70
C LEU A 11 -25.68 -2.60 -16.07
N ILE A 12 -24.69 -3.09 -16.81
CA ILE A 12 -23.68 -4.05 -16.32
C ILE A 12 -22.97 -3.49 -15.09
N THR A 13 -22.46 -2.25 -15.16
CA THR A 13 -21.77 -1.60 -14.05
C THR A 13 -22.69 -1.42 -12.83
N LYS A 14 -23.92 -0.94 -13.05
CA LYS A 14 -24.87 -0.70 -11.94
C LYS A 14 -25.34 -2.00 -11.29
N ILE A 15 -25.55 -3.07 -12.05
CA ILE A 15 -25.93 -4.39 -11.51
C ILE A 15 -24.84 -4.94 -10.59
N LYS A 16 -23.56 -4.83 -10.98
CA LYS A 16 -22.44 -5.20 -10.09
C LYS A 16 -22.44 -4.40 -8.80
N HIS A 17 -22.77 -3.10 -8.85
CA HIS A 17 -22.92 -2.29 -7.65
C HIS A 17 -24.09 -2.76 -6.77
N VAL A 18 -25.24 -3.10 -7.37
CA VAL A 18 -26.36 -3.70 -6.60
C VAL A 18 -25.92 -5.00 -5.92
N ILE A 19 -25.29 -5.91 -6.67
CA ILE A 19 -24.79 -7.19 -6.13
C ILE A 19 -23.86 -6.91 -4.95
N TYR A 20 -22.91 -5.99 -5.09
CA TYR A 20 -21.98 -5.62 -4.03
C TYR A 20 -22.69 -5.14 -2.75
N GLU A 21 -23.67 -4.24 -2.86
CA GLU A 21 -24.42 -3.72 -1.71
C GLU A 21 -25.28 -4.81 -1.05
N LEU A 22 -25.92 -5.68 -1.85
CA LEU A 22 -26.71 -6.80 -1.34
C LEU A 22 -25.81 -7.81 -0.61
N ARG A 23 -24.65 -8.17 -1.15
CA ARG A 23 -23.68 -9.08 -0.52
C ARG A 23 -23.12 -8.52 0.79
N ARG A 24 -23.00 -7.20 0.90
CA ARG A 24 -22.63 -6.49 2.14
C ARG A 24 -23.79 -6.28 3.11
N GLN A 25 -24.98 -6.78 2.79
CA GLN A 25 -26.22 -6.63 3.56
C GLN A 25 -26.71 -5.18 3.69
N ASN A 26 -26.27 -4.29 2.80
CA ASN A 26 -26.79 -2.93 2.68
C ASN A 26 -28.03 -2.93 1.76
N HIS A 27 -29.06 -3.66 2.16
CA HIS A 27 -30.25 -3.91 1.34
C HIS A 27 -30.96 -2.62 0.92
N SER A 28 -31.00 -1.62 1.81
CA SER A 28 -31.61 -0.30 1.51
C SER A 28 -30.93 0.36 0.31
N ARG A 29 -29.59 0.40 0.29
CA ARG A 29 -28.83 0.97 -0.82
C ARG A 29 -28.96 0.13 -2.08
N GLY A 30 -28.86 -1.20 -1.96
CA GLY A 30 -29.05 -2.13 -3.10
C GLY A 30 -30.40 -1.92 -3.79
N MET A 31 -31.49 -1.85 -3.01
CA MET A 31 -32.83 -1.62 -3.55
C MET A 31 -33.01 -0.22 -4.14
N GLN A 32 -32.38 0.81 -3.57
CA GLN A 32 -32.39 2.15 -4.14
C GLN A 32 -31.75 2.17 -5.53
N LEU A 33 -30.57 1.57 -5.68
CA LEU A 33 -29.86 1.46 -6.96
C LEU A 33 -30.68 0.66 -7.98
N LEU A 34 -31.28 -0.45 -7.57
CA LEU A 34 -32.13 -1.29 -8.42
C LEU A 34 -33.34 -0.56 -8.98
N ARG A 35 -34.00 0.30 -8.19
CA ARG A 35 -35.11 1.14 -8.66
C ARG A 35 -34.70 2.09 -9.79
N PHE A 36 -33.53 2.70 -9.71
CA PHE A 36 -33.04 3.61 -10.76
C PHE A 36 -32.70 2.89 -12.06
N MET A 37 -32.36 1.60 -12.00
CA MET A 37 -32.06 0.81 -13.19
C MET A 37 -33.32 0.41 -13.98
N HIS A 38 -34.49 0.34 -13.34
CA HIS A 38 -35.70 -0.18 -13.98
C HIS A 38 -36.04 0.58 -15.28
N VAL A 39 -35.93 1.91 -15.27
CA VAL A 39 -36.20 2.75 -16.46
C VAL A 39 -35.23 2.44 -17.60
N ILE A 40 -33.93 2.36 -17.28
CA ILE A 40 -32.88 2.10 -18.28
C ILE A 40 -33.04 0.67 -18.84
N MET A 41 -33.34 -0.30 -17.98
CA MET A 41 -33.52 -1.69 -18.35
C MET A 41 -34.73 -1.89 -19.26
N THR A 42 -35.87 -1.26 -18.98
CA THR A 42 -37.06 -1.35 -19.83
C THR A 42 -36.80 -0.76 -21.22
N GLU A 43 -36.20 0.43 -21.28
CA GLU A 43 -35.86 1.05 -22.57
C GLU A 43 -34.85 0.20 -23.35
N PHE A 44 -33.81 -0.29 -22.68
CA PHE A 44 -32.79 -1.15 -23.27
C PHE A 44 -33.38 -2.44 -23.85
N LEU A 45 -34.18 -3.19 -23.08
CA LEU A 45 -34.78 -4.44 -23.54
C LEU A 45 -35.72 -4.21 -24.72
N THR A 46 -36.47 -3.11 -24.73
CA THR A 46 -37.34 -2.74 -25.86
C THR A 46 -36.51 -2.57 -27.14
N GLN A 47 -35.41 -1.80 -27.06
CA GLN A 47 -34.52 -1.59 -28.21
C GLN A 47 -33.84 -2.88 -28.67
N VAL A 48 -33.44 -3.76 -27.75
CA VAL A 48 -32.84 -5.07 -28.08
C VAL A 48 -33.83 -5.96 -28.82
N LEU A 49 -35.08 -6.02 -28.36
CA LEU A 49 -36.14 -6.81 -29.01
C LEU A 49 -36.53 -6.25 -30.38
N GLU A 50 -36.58 -4.93 -30.55
CA GLU A 50 -36.79 -4.30 -31.86
C GLU A 50 -35.69 -4.65 -32.88
N HIS A 51 -34.48 -4.97 -32.39
CA HIS A 51 -33.33 -5.34 -33.21
C HIS A 51 -32.94 -6.81 -33.02
N LYS A 52 -33.92 -7.69 -32.75
CA LYS A 52 -33.69 -9.10 -32.41
C LYS A 52 -32.78 -9.83 -33.42
N ASP A 53 -32.96 -9.58 -34.72
CA ASP A 53 -32.15 -10.19 -35.78
C ASP A 53 -30.69 -9.76 -35.73
N TYR A 54 -30.38 -8.57 -35.21
CA TYR A 54 -29.01 -8.14 -34.98
C TYR A 54 -28.33 -8.98 -33.89
N PHE A 55 -29.09 -9.41 -32.87
CA PHE A 55 -28.54 -10.09 -31.71
C PHE A 55 -28.55 -11.62 -31.80
N ASN A 56 -29.43 -12.19 -32.62
CA ASN A 56 -29.49 -13.63 -32.85
C ASN A 56 -28.30 -14.10 -33.71
N GLU A 57 -27.27 -14.64 -33.06
CA GLU A 57 -26.09 -15.29 -33.70
C GLU A 57 -25.72 -16.58 -32.96
N GLU A 58 -24.79 -17.37 -33.52
CA GLU A 58 -24.36 -18.75 -33.14
C GLU A 58 -24.37 -19.11 -31.63
N TYR A 59 -24.25 -18.15 -30.71
CA TYR A 59 -24.18 -18.35 -29.25
C TYR A 59 -25.17 -17.52 -28.42
N VAL A 60 -25.99 -16.66 -29.03
CA VAL A 60 -27.01 -15.85 -28.33
C VAL A 60 -28.34 -16.00 -29.06
N THR A 61 -29.32 -16.58 -28.38
CA THR A 61 -30.71 -16.60 -28.86
C THR A 61 -31.54 -15.75 -27.91
N LEU A 62 -32.10 -14.65 -28.43
CA LEU A 62 -33.05 -13.85 -27.68
C LEU A 62 -34.39 -14.58 -27.60
N ASP A 63 -34.58 -15.31 -26.51
CA ASP A 63 -35.86 -15.92 -26.15
C ASP A 63 -36.62 -14.97 -25.21
N GLU A 64 -37.75 -14.44 -25.70
CA GLU A 64 -38.63 -13.56 -24.94
C GLU A 64 -39.20 -14.24 -23.69
N ILE A 65 -39.45 -15.56 -23.76
CA ILE A 65 -39.95 -16.34 -22.62
C ILE A 65 -38.88 -16.38 -21.53
N TYR A 66 -37.63 -16.70 -21.88
CA TYR A 66 -36.52 -16.71 -20.94
C TYR A 66 -36.31 -15.33 -20.27
N ILE A 67 -36.36 -14.24 -21.05
CA ILE A 67 -36.23 -12.88 -20.51
C ILE A 67 -37.36 -12.57 -19.51
N MET A 68 -38.59 -12.96 -19.83
CA MET A 68 -39.73 -12.79 -18.92
C MET A 68 -39.57 -13.60 -17.63
N GLU A 69 -39.18 -14.88 -17.72
CA GLU A 69 -38.94 -15.76 -16.55
C GLU A 69 -37.82 -15.23 -15.65
N LEU A 70 -36.74 -14.71 -16.24
CA LEU A 70 -35.64 -14.07 -15.53
C LEU A 70 -36.14 -12.84 -14.74
N LEU A 71 -36.86 -11.94 -15.40
CA LEU A 71 -37.39 -10.72 -14.78
C LEU A 71 -38.45 -11.03 -13.71
N GLU A 72 -39.28 -12.05 -13.92
CA GLU A 72 -40.26 -12.52 -12.94
C GLU A 72 -39.55 -13.05 -11.68
N SER A 73 -38.52 -13.88 -11.87
CA SER A 73 -37.71 -14.43 -10.78
C SER A 73 -37.05 -13.33 -9.95
N ILE A 74 -36.49 -12.31 -10.60
CA ILE A 74 -35.90 -11.12 -9.95
C ILE A 74 -36.97 -10.34 -9.19
N THR A 75 -38.14 -10.12 -9.80
CA THR A 75 -39.24 -9.38 -9.16
C THR A 75 -39.80 -10.13 -7.95
N LYS A 76 -39.89 -11.46 -8.04
CA LYS A 76 -40.37 -12.33 -6.97
C LYS A 76 -39.42 -12.30 -5.78
N SER A 77 -38.11 -12.45 -5.99
CA SER A 77 -37.12 -12.40 -4.91
C SER A 77 -37.11 -11.03 -4.22
N GLN A 78 -37.25 -9.93 -4.98
CA GLN A 78 -37.44 -8.59 -4.41
C GLN A 78 -38.67 -8.51 -3.50
N LYS A 79 -39.84 -8.97 -3.96
CA LYS A 79 -41.10 -8.94 -3.19
C LYS A 79 -41.04 -9.79 -1.92
N GLN A 80 -40.27 -10.88 -1.96
CA GLN A 80 -40.07 -11.79 -0.83
C GLN A 80 -38.97 -11.33 0.13
N ASN A 81 -38.25 -10.23 -0.18
CA ASN A 81 -37.05 -9.78 0.53
C ASN A 81 -35.94 -10.85 0.60
N ASP A 82 -35.89 -11.76 -0.37
CA ASP A 82 -34.82 -12.75 -0.47
C ASP A 82 -33.63 -12.14 -1.21
N TYR A 83 -32.84 -11.35 -0.47
CA TYR A 83 -31.72 -10.60 -1.03
C TYR A 83 -30.52 -11.46 -1.44
N HIS A 84 -30.40 -12.65 -0.86
CA HIS A 84 -29.38 -13.62 -1.27
C HIS A 84 -29.73 -14.19 -2.64
N LEU A 85 -30.97 -14.68 -2.82
CA LEU A 85 -31.44 -15.15 -4.12
C LEU A 85 -31.46 -14.01 -5.15
N LEU A 86 -31.86 -12.80 -4.77
CA LEU A 86 -31.82 -11.65 -5.67
C LEU A 86 -30.39 -11.38 -6.18
N ALA A 87 -29.40 -11.38 -5.30
CA ALA A 87 -28.00 -11.20 -5.70
C ALA A 87 -27.53 -12.35 -6.62
N ASP A 88 -27.89 -13.59 -6.32
CA ASP A 88 -27.56 -14.76 -7.14
C ASP A 88 -28.20 -14.67 -8.53
N LEU A 89 -29.47 -14.27 -8.64
CA LEU A 89 -30.16 -14.10 -9.93
C LEU A 89 -29.52 -12.98 -10.77
N LEU A 90 -29.16 -11.86 -10.14
CA LEU A 90 -28.48 -10.77 -10.80
C LEU A 90 -27.08 -11.18 -11.31
N GLU A 91 -26.32 -11.91 -10.49
CA GLU A 91 -24.94 -12.30 -10.76
C GLU A 91 -24.83 -13.47 -11.75
N LEU A 92 -25.68 -14.48 -11.60
CA LEU A 92 -25.57 -15.74 -12.33
C LEU A 92 -26.44 -15.79 -13.60
N GLN A 93 -27.43 -14.90 -13.74
CA GLN A 93 -28.34 -14.91 -14.89
C GLN A 93 -28.35 -13.57 -15.63
N LEU A 94 -28.75 -12.48 -14.95
CA LEU A 94 -28.90 -11.18 -15.63
C LEU A 94 -27.57 -10.63 -16.14
N LEU A 95 -26.52 -10.64 -15.31
CA LEU A 95 -25.22 -10.11 -15.69
C LEU A 95 -24.59 -10.88 -16.88
N PRO A 96 -24.54 -12.23 -16.91
CA PRO A 96 -24.10 -12.98 -18.08
C PRO A 96 -24.91 -12.69 -19.34
N PHE A 97 -26.24 -12.55 -19.22
CA PHE A 97 -27.10 -12.17 -20.33
C PHE A 97 -26.74 -10.80 -20.91
N LEU A 98 -26.53 -9.78 -20.08
CA LEU A 98 -26.15 -8.46 -20.55
C LEU A 98 -24.75 -8.46 -21.18
N ILE A 99 -23.80 -9.22 -20.61
CA ILE A 99 -22.45 -9.38 -21.16
C ILE A 99 -22.49 -10.07 -22.53
N SER A 100 -23.34 -11.07 -22.74
CA SER A 100 -23.46 -11.74 -24.03
C SER A 100 -23.96 -10.77 -25.11
N LEU A 101 -24.97 -9.95 -24.80
CA LEU A 101 -25.45 -8.89 -25.70
C LEU A 101 -24.35 -7.86 -26.00
N GLN A 102 -23.57 -7.47 -24.99
CA GLN A 102 -22.44 -6.56 -25.20
C GLN A 102 -21.43 -7.19 -26.16
N THR A 103 -21.13 -8.47 -26.01
CA THR A 103 -20.17 -9.22 -26.82
C THR A 103 -20.60 -9.26 -28.29
N VAL A 104 -21.89 -9.45 -28.58
CA VAL A 104 -22.42 -9.38 -29.97
C VAL A 104 -22.20 -8.01 -30.61
N ILE A 105 -22.39 -6.92 -29.86
CA ILE A 105 -22.13 -5.58 -30.42
C ILE A 105 -20.62 -5.42 -30.69
N GLN A 106 -19.77 -5.87 -29.77
CA GLN A 106 -18.32 -5.79 -29.91
C GLN A 106 -17.76 -6.62 -31.07
N SER A 107 -18.42 -7.71 -31.48
CA SER A 107 -17.98 -8.51 -32.63
C SER A 107 -18.31 -7.88 -33.99
N LYS A 108 -19.25 -6.91 -34.01
CA LYS A 108 -19.78 -6.30 -35.24
C LYS A 108 -19.37 -4.84 -35.44
N GLU A 109 -19.03 -4.14 -34.37
CA GLU A 109 -18.83 -2.69 -34.38
C GLU A 109 -17.41 -2.31 -33.92
N ASP A 110 -16.91 -1.16 -34.38
CA ASP A 110 -15.69 -0.56 -33.83
C ASP A 110 -15.97 0.10 -32.47
N VAL A 111 -15.68 -0.65 -31.41
CA VAL A 111 -15.91 -0.24 -30.03
C VAL A 111 -15.17 1.04 -29.64
N LEU A 112 -13.95 1.24 -30.15
CA LEU A 112 -13.16 2.41 -29.82
C LEU A 112 -13.80 3.67 -30.42
N MET A 113 -14.37 3.57 -31.61
CA MET A 113 -15.17 4.66 -32.20
C MET A 113 -16.47 4.92 -31.43
N LEU A 114 -17.15 3.86 -30.96
CA LEU A 114 -18.35 4.00 -30.14
C LEU A 114 -18.06 4.71 -28.80
N SER A 115 -16.88 4.49 -28.24
CA SER A 115 -16.44 5.00 -26.93
C SER A 115 -15.65 6.30 -27.01
N ASN A 116 -15.49 6.90 -28.19
CA ASN A 116 -14.77 8.16 -28.36
C ASN A 116 -15.64 9.36 -27.95
N HIS A 117 -15.13 10.15 -27.02
CA HIS A 117 -15.72 11.34 -26.40
C HIS A 117 -14.88 12.62 -26.63
N TYR A 118 -13.86 12.56 -27.49
CA TYR A 118 -12.83 13.59 -27.65
C TYR A 118 -13.41 15.00 -27.81
N GLU A 119 -14.32 15.23 -28.76
CA GLU A 119 -14.87 16.57 -29.02
C GLU A 119 -15.59 17.16 -27.80
N GLN A 120 -16.43 16.36 -27.15
CA GLN A 120 -17.19 16.78 -25.97
C GLN A 120 -16.26 17.07 -24.78
N ASN A 121 -15.29 16.20 -24.55
CA ASN A 121 -14.32 16.33 -23.47
C ASN A 121 -13.35 17.49 -23.70
N LEU A 122 -13.00 17.79 -24.95
CA LEU A 122 -12.14 18.92 -25.29
C LEU A 122 -12.79 20.27 -24.96
N LEU A 123 -14.11 20.40 -25.15
CA LEU A 123 -14.87 21.59 -24.74
C LEU A 123 -14.86 21.80 -23.22
N LEU A 124 -15.01 20.71 -22.45
CA LEU A 124 -14.92 20.77 -20.98
C LEU A 124 -13.51 21.19 -20.54
N LEU A 125 -12.48 20.69 -21.23
CA LEU A 125 -11.09 21.01 -20.93
C LEU A 125 -10.75 22.47 -21.24
N GLU A 126 -11.29 23.03 -22.35
CA GLU A 126 -11.12 24.43 -22.72
C GLU A 126 -11.60 25.38 -21.62
N GLN A 127 -12.76 25.06 -21.02
CA GLN A 127 -13.35 25.83 -19.92
C GLN A 127 -12.57 25.68 -18.61
N TYR A 128 -11.97 24.51 -18.38
CA TYR A 128 -11.24 24.16 -17.16
C TYR A 128 -9.81 24.73 -17.14
N ASP A 129 -9.01 24.43 -18.16
CA ASP A 129 -7.60 24.84 -18.28
C ASP A 129 -7.23 25.03 -19.75
N ASN A 130 -7.29 26.29 -20.20
CA ASN A 130 -6.95 26.65 -21.57
C ASN A 130 -5.52 26.25 -21.96
N LYS A 131 -4.55 26.21 -21.03
CA LYS A 131 -3.17 25.81 -21.37
C LYS A 131 -3.11 24.32 -21.69
N LEU A 132 -3.74 23.49 -20.86
CA LEU A 132 -3.81 22.05 -21.09
C LEU A 132 -4.63 21.72 -22.35
N TYR A 133 -5.71 22.47 -22.59
CA TYR A 133 -6.48 22.39 -23.83
C TYR A 133 -5.61 22.62 -25.08
N GLN A 134 -4.84 23.72 -25.13
CA GLN A 134 -3.98 24.00 -26.28
C GLN A 134 -2.93 22.89 -26.49
N LEU A 135 -2.30 22.41 -25.41
CA LEU A 135 -1.32 21.30 -25.49
C LEU A 135 -1.90 20.03 -26.12
N ILE A 136 -3.16 19.71 -25.85
CA ILE A 136 -3.82 18.51 -26.39
C ILE A 136 -4.36 18.75 -27.81
N LYS A 137 -4.81 19.97 -28.11
CA LYS A 137 -5.33 20.35 -29.42
C LYS A 137 -4.22 20.44 -30.47
N ASP A 138 -3.05 20.96 -30.11
CA ASP A 138 -1.92 21.17 -31.02
C ASP A 138 -1.30 19.85 -31.49
N ASP A 139 -1.39 18.79 -30.69
CA ASP A 139 -0.89 17.45 -31.00
C ASP A 139 -1.80 16.35 -30.44
N THR A 140 -2.60 15.74 -31.31
CA THR A 140 -3.48 14.62 -30.95
C THR A 140 -2.79 13.26 -31.03
N SER A 141 -1.51 13.20 -31.39
CA SER A 141 -0.79 11.93 -31.51
C SER A 141 -0.60 11.28 -30.13
N ILE A 142 -0.76 9.97 -30.06
CA ILE A 142 -0.54 9.16 -28.86
C ILE A 142 0.56 8.16 -29.19
N SER A 143 1.52 7.99 -28.27
CA SER A 143 2.57 6.99 -28.43
C SER A 143 1.99 5.59 -28.64
N LYS A 144 2.60 4.82 -29.55
CA LYS A 144 2.29 3.39 -29.78
C LYS A 144 2.49 2.50 -28.54
N ARG A 145 3.11 3.05 -27.48
CA ARG A 145 3.20 2.44 -26.16
C ARG A 145 1.83 2.20 -25.53
N TYR A 146 0.82 2.99 -25.85
CA TYR A 146 -0.50 2.90 -25.26
C TYR A 146 -1.50 2.32 -26.25
N LEU A 147 -2.04 1.15 -25.93
CA LEU A 147 -3.02 0.45 -26.74
C LEU A 147 -4.36 0.45 -26.01
N PRO A 148 -5.33 1.29 -26.42
CA PRO A 148 -6.69 1.18 -25.92
C PRO A 148 -7.34 -0.10 -26.44
N GLU A 149 -7.93 -0.87 -25.53
CA GLU A 149 -8.59 -2.14 -25.83
C GLU A 149 -9.99 -2.16 -25.20
N PRO A 150 -11.01 -2.75 -25.88
CA PRO A 150 -12.33 -2.91 -25.30
C PRO A 150 -12.33 -4.00 -24.22
N THR A 151 -13.09 -3.78 -23.16
CA THR A 151 -13.26 -4.72 -22.04
C THR A 151 -14.52 -5.57 -22.19
N THR A 152 -14.64 -6.62 -21.38
CA THR A 152 -15.85 -7.49 -21.37
C THR A 152 -17.14 -6.70 -21.11
N ASN A 153 -17.13 -5.71 -20.22
CA ASN A 153 -18.30 -4.85 -19.96
C ASN A 153 -18.54 -3.76 -21.03
N GLY A 154 -17.65 -3.64 -22.02
CA GLY A 154 -17.73 -2.66 -23.09
C GLY A 154 -17.15 -1.28 -22.76
N SER A 155 -16.34 -1.19 -21.71
CA SER A 155 -15.50 -0.03 -21.45
C SER A 155 -14.20 -0.11 -22.24
N VAL A 156 -13.36 0.91 -22.09
CA VAL A 156 -12.00 0.90 -22.62
C VAL A 156 -11.04 0.69 -21.46
N THR A 157 -10.05 -0.17 -21.65
CA THR A 157 -8.85 -0.27 -20.79
C THR A 157 -7.63 0.11 -21.62
N ILE A 158 -6.53 0.43 -20.95
CA ILE A 158 -5.26 0.76 -21.61
C ILE A 158 -4.24 -0.33 -21.29
N LYS A 159 -3.74 -0.97 -22.34
CA LYS A 159 -2.55 -1.81 -22.30
C LYS A 159 -1.32 -0.96 -22.60
N VAL A 160 -0.34 -1.01 -21.72
CA VAL A 160 0.94 -0.32 -21.84
C VAL A 160 1.98 -1.33 -22.32
N VAL A 161 2.66 -1.01 -23.42
CA VAL A 161 3.70 -1.83 -24.04
C VAL A 161 5.06 -1.18 -23.82
N ASN A 162 5.93 -1.84 -23.06
CA ASN A 162 7.33 -1.47 -22.92
C ASN A 162 8.20 -2.37 -23.81
N GLU A 163 9.51 -2.11 -23.85
CA GLU A 163 10.45 -2.87 -24.69
C GLU A 163 10.50 -4.37 -24.33
N ALA A 164 10.37 -4.71 -23.05
CA ALA A 164 10.53 -6.08 -22.54
C ALA A 164 9.22 -6.73 -22.06
N ASP A 165 8.18 -5.95 -21.78
CA ASP A 165 6.93 -6.44 -21.20
C ASP A 165 5.72 -5.59 -21.60
N SER A 166 4.52 -6.08 -21.28
CA SER A 166 3.30 -5.29 -21.35
C SER A 166 2.42 -5.54 -20.13
N PHE A 167 1.58 -4.57 -19.80
CA PHE A 167 0.69 -4.66 -18.65
C PHE A 167 -0.55 -3.80 -18.86
N TYR A 168 -1.62 -4.10 -18.12
CA TYR A 168 -2.84 -3.29 -18.13
C TYR A 168 -2.83 -2.27 -17.00
N LEU A 169 -3.37 -1.08 -17.25
CA LEU A 169 -3.59 -0.08 -16.20
C LEU A 169 -4.77 -0.44 -15.32
N THR A 170 -5.80 -1.10 -15.85
CA THR A 170 -7.00 -1.51 -15.09
C THR A 170 -7.53 -2.85 -15.60
N SER A 171 -8.58 -3.36 -14.95
CA SER A 171 -9.19 -4.64 -15.29
C SER A 171 -9.69 -4.69 -16.73
N ASN A 172 -9.40 -5.79 -17.43
CA ASN A 172 -9.97 -6.07 -18.75
C ASN A 172 -11.42 -6.60 -18.68
N ASN A 173 -11.93 -6.84 -17.48
CA ASN A 173 -13.32 -7.23 -17.26
C ASN A 173 -14.20 -5.98 -17.07
N ASP A 174 -13.87 -5.16 -16.07
CA ASP A 174 -14.66 -3.99 -15.67
C ASP A 174 -13.82 -2.92 -14.96
N PRO A 175 -13.43 -1.86 -15.68
CA PRO A 175 -12.69 -0.74 -15.12
C PRO A 175 -13.44 0.01 -14.01
N GLN A 176 -14.77 0.18 -14.14
CA GLN A 176 -15.56 0.96 -13.18
C GLN A 176 -15.71 0.22 -11.84
N ASP A 177 -15.93 -1.10 -11.89
CA ASP A 177 -15.99 -1.92 -10.67
C ASP A 177 -14.65 -1.94 -9.93
N THR A 178 -13.54 -2.02 -10.68
CA THR A 178 -12.19 -1.91 -10.13
C THR A 178 -11.95 -0.54 -9.49
N ALA A 179 -12.40 0.53 -10.15
CA ALA A 179 -12.29 1.90 -9.63
C ALA A 179 -13.11 2.11 -8.34
N ARG A 180 -14.29 1.48 -8.23
CA ARG A 180 -15.07 1.47 -7.00
C ARG A 180 -14.32 0.79 -5.86
N LEU A 181 -13.77 -0.40 -6.09
CA LEU A 181 -13.00 -1.13 -5.07
C LEU A 181 -11.76 -0.34 -4.62
N PHE A 182 -11.11 0.35 -5.56
CA PHE A 182 -10.03 1.27 -5.25
C PHE A 182 -10.51 2.44 -4.36
N ALA A 183 -11.62 3.09 -4.72
CA ALA A 183 -12.19 4.17 -3.91
C ALA A 183 -12.59 3.67 -2.51
N ASP A 184 -13.18 2.47 -2.39
CA ASP A 184 -13.49 1.81 -1.11
C ASP A 184 -12.22 1.63 -0.24
N ALA A 185 -11.10 1.21 -0.84
CA ALA A 185 -9.86 0.93 -0.12
C ALA A 185 -9.14 2.18 0.42
N TYR A 186 -9.32 3.33 -0.23
CA TYR A 186 -8.71 4.61 0.18
C TYR A 186 -9.68 5.54 0.93
N TYR A 187 -10.98 5.27 0.87
CA TYR A 187 -11.99 6.14 1.47
C TYR A 187 -11.87 6.16 3.00
N THR A 188 -11.93 7.36 3.57
CA THR A 188 -12.08 7.57 5.01
C THR A 188 -13.02 8.74 5.26
N PRO A 189 -13.96 8.64 6.21
CA PRO A 189 -14.86 9.75 6.54
C PRO A 189 -14.14 10.92 7.24
N ARG A 190 -12.84 10.78 7.53
CA ARG A 190 -12.01 11.85 8.13
C ARG A 190 -11.44 12.83 7.09
N ALA A 191 -11.57 12.53 5.80
CA ALA A 191 -11.03 13.35 4.72
C ALA A 191 -12.10 13.64 3.66
N SER A 192 -12.20 14.90 3.26
CA SER A 192 -13.09 15.37 2.20
C SER A 192 -12.38 15.55 0.86
N GLN A 193 -11.05 15.56 0.86
CA GLN A 193 -10.21 15.85 -0.30
C GLN A 193 -9.22 14.72 -0.59
N TYR A 194 -9.04 14.42 -1.87
CA TYR A 194 -8.15 13.35 -2.32
C TYR A 194 -7.14 13.86 -3.35
N ILE A 195 -5.89 13.46 -3.19
CA ILE A 195 -4.84 13.64 -4.18
C ILE A 195 -4.65 12.28 -4.84
N LEU A 196 -4.95 12.16 -6.13
CA LEU A 196 -4.80 10.93 -6.89
C LEU A 196 -3.59 11.05 -7.83
N TYR A 197 -2.65 10.11 -7.74
CA TYR A 197 -1.64 9.94 -8.79
C TYR A 197 -2.04 8.83 -9.78
N GLY A 198 -1.97 9.18 -11.06
CA GLY A 198 -2.35 8.33 -12.18
C GLY A 198 -3.75 8.67 -12.67
N ILE A 199 -3.85 9.29 -13.85
CA ILE A 199 -5.16 9.72 -14.39
C ILE A 199 -5.98 8.54 -14.89
N GLU A 200 -5.32 7.52 -15.45
CA GLU A 200 -5.97 6.42 -16.17
C GLU A 200 -6.97 7.01 -17.21
N LEU A 201 -8.27 6.71 -17.12
CA LEU A 201 -9.36 7.30 -17.91
C LEU A 201 -10.34 8.02 -16.99
N LEU A 202 -9.85 8.50 -15.83
CA LEU A 202 -10.59 9.11 -14.72
C LEU A 202 -11.57 8.20 -13.99
N ASN A 203 -11.57 6.88 -14.24
CA ASN A 203 -12.49 5.96 -13.57
C ASN A 203 -12.38 6.04 -12.03
N HIS A 204 -11.15 6.06 -11.50
CA HIS A 204 -10.87 6.15 -10.06
C HIS A 204 -11.35 7.48 -9.44
N ALA A 205 -11.08 8.60 -10.10
CA ALA A 205 -11.48 9.92 -9.63
C ALA A 205 -13.00 10.08 -9.61
N ASN A 206 -13.68 9.61 -10.68
CA ASN A 206 -15.13 9.58 -10.76
C ASN A 206 -15.73 8.69 -9.67
N ALA A 207 -15.14 7.52 -9.40
CA ALA A 207 -15.62 6.62 -8.34
C ALA A 207 -15.58 7.27 -6.94
N PHE A 208 -14.53 8.04 -6.61
CA PHE A 208 -14.53 8.83 -5.36
C PHE A 208 -15.69 9.82 -5.32
N ILE A 209 -15.88 10.60 -6.39
CA ILE A 209 -16.85 11.69 -6.44
C ILE A 209 -18.31 11.21 -6.48
N GLU A 210 -18.58 10.07 -7.11
CA GLU A 210 -19.93 9.56 -7.35
C GLU A 210 -20.42 8.60 -6.27
N GLN A 211 -19.50 7.94 -5.58
CA GLN A 211 -19.83 6.82 -4.69
C GLN A 211 -19.46 7.09 -3.23
N LYS A 212 -18.64 8.12 -2.97
CA LYS A 212 -18.19 8.53 -1.65
C LYS A 212 -18.56 9.98 -1.37
N ASP A 213 -18.56 10.34 -0.10
CA ASP A 213 -18.74 11.73 0.32
C ASP A 213 -17.40 12.48 0.19
N VAL A 214 -16.99 12.69 -1.07
CA VAL A 214 -15.74 13.36 -1.44
C VAL A 214 -16.06 14.67 -2.12
N PHE A 215 -15.51 15.75 -1.58
CA PHE A 215 -15.72 17.10 -2.10
C PHE A 215 -14.92 17.33 -3.39
N CYS A 216 -13.64 16.93 -3.40
CA CYS A 216 -12.73 17.19 -4.52
C CYS A 216 -11.64 16.11 -4.66
N VAL A 217 -11.28 15.80 -5.91
CA VAL A 217 -10.12 14.97 -6.27
C VAL A 217 -9.16 15.76 -7.15
N GLU A 218 -7.92 15.96 -6.69
CA GLU A 218 -6.81 16.48 -7.50
C GLU A 218 -6.05 15.32 -8.15
N VAL A 219 -6.11 15.22 -9.47
CA VAL A 219 -5.52 14.13 -10.26
C VAL A 219 -4.22 14.61 -10.89
N TYR A 220 -3.10 14.05 -10.46
CA TYR A 220 -1.76 14.34 -10.98
C TYR A 220 -1.34 13.27 -12.00
N GLU A 221 -0.88 13.71 -13.16
CA GLU A 221 -0.38 12.84 -14.23
C GLU A 221 0.90 13.42 -14.86
N SER A 222 1.90 12.56 -15.05
CA SER A 222 3.19 12.94 -15.62
C SER A 222 3.30 12.66 -17.11
N ASP A 223 2.48 11.76 -17.66
CA ASP A 223 2.45 11.46 -19.09
C ASP A 223 1.28 12.13 -19.82
N LEU A 224 1.58 13.04 -20.75
CA LEU A 224 0.57 13.76 -21.52
C LEU A 224 -0.31 12.81 -22.35
N ASP A 225 0.26 11.71 -22.85
CA ASP A 225 -0.48 10.71 -23.62
C ASP A 225 -1.61 10.08 -22.80
N MET A 226 -1.42 9.90 -21.49
CA MET A 226 -2.48 9.41 -20.60
C MET A 226 -3.61 10.42 -20.44
N ILE A 227 -3.29 11.72 -20.40
CA ILE A 227 -4.32 12.77 -20.39
C ILE A 227 -5.07 12.80 -21.72
N LYS A 228 -4.37 12.67 -22.85
CA LYS A 228 -5.01 12.58 -24.19
C LYS A 228 -5.98 11.38 -24.25
N LEU A 229 -5.57 10.22 -23.74
CA LEU A 229 -6.43 9.03 -23.67
C LEU A 229 -7.64 9.24 -22.76
N ALA A 230 -7.48 9.91 -21.61
CA ALA A 230 -8.61 10.26 -20.76
C ALA A 230 -9.58 11.24 -21.46
N VAL A 231 -9.09 12.20 -22.24
CA VAL A 231 -9.94 13.07 -23.07
C VAL A 231 -10.66 12.26 -24.15
N MET A 232 -10.03 11.24 -24.74
CA MET A 232 -10.66 10.40 -25.76
C MET A 232 -11.71 9.44 -25.20
N TYR A 233 -11.44 8.76 -24.09
CA TYR A 233 -12.25 7.61 -23.64
C TYR A 233 -12.83 7.76 -22.24
N GLY A 234 -12.36 8.74 -21.47
CA GLY A 234 -12.79 8.99 -20.10
C GLY A 234 -14.03 9.86 -19.99
N SER A 235 -14.55 9.97 -18.76
CA SER A 235 -15.65 10.87 -18.43
C SER A 235 -15.13 12.07 -17.65
N LEU A 236 -15.17 13.26 -18.28
CA LEU A 236 -14.62 14.52 -17.74
C LEU A 236 -15.68 15.46 -17.16
N HIS A 237 -16.93 15.03 -17.04
CA HIS A 237 -18.05 15.91 -16.68
C HIS A 237 -17.89 16.62 -15.31
N HIS A 238 -17.18 16.04 -14.34
CA HIS A 238 -16.90 16.67 -13.04
C HIS A 238 -15.86 17.81 -13.10
N LEU A 239 -15.22 18.06 -14.25
CA LEU A 239 -14.46 19.29 -14.45
C LEU A 239 -15.37 20.52 -14.39
N SER A 240 -16.58 20.43 -14.95
CA SER A 240 -17.55 21.54 -14.94
C SER A 240 -18.03 21.95 -13.55
N THR A 241 -17.98 21.01 -12.59
CA THR A 241 -18.37 21.24 -11.19
C THR A 241 -17.17 21.50 -10.29
N ASN A 242 -15.95 21.56 -10.83
CA ASN A 242 -14.69 21.69 -10.11
C ASN A 242 -14.45 20.61 -9.03
N ARG A 243 -15.18 19.49 -9.09
CA ARG A 243 -15.01 18.36 -8.17
C ARG A 243 -13.85 17.45 -8.57
N ILE A 244 -13.44 17.48 -9.83
CA ILE A 244 -12.20 16.86 -10.30
C ILE A 244 -11.31 17.96 -10.87
N LYS A 245 -10.02 17.91 -10.53
CA LYS A 245 -8.98 18.79 -11.08
C LYS A 245 -7.91 17.93 -11.71
N ILE A 246 -7.58 18.17 -12.98
CA ILE A 246 -6.47 17.50 -13.67
C ILE A 246 -5.25 18.42 -13.61
N ILE A 247 -4.10 17.88 -13.17
CA ILE A 247 -2.82 18.57 -13.08
C ILE A 247 -1.79 17.79 -13.89
N TYR A 248 -1.38 18.37 -15.02
CA TYR A 248 -0.21 17.88 -15.75
C TYR A 248 1.08 18.27 -15.01
N ASP A 249 1.87 17.27 -14.63
CA ASP A 249 3.07 17.39 -13.80
C ASP A 249 4.17 16.42 -14.27
N PRO A 250 4.84 16.71 -15.40
CA PRO A 250 5.80 15.80 -16.03
C PRO A 250 7.02 15.46 -15.15
N ASP A 251 7.35 16.36 -14.22
CA ASP A 251 8.47 16.21 -13.30
C ASP A 251 8.05 15.82 -11.88
N LEU A 252 6.74 15.63 -11.63
CA LEU A 252 6.16 15.28 -10.33
C LEU A 252 6.52 16.27 -9.19
N THR A 253 6.85 17.51 -9.55
CA THR A 253 7.26 18.55 -8.60
C THR A 253 6.05 19.18 -7.90
N LYS A 254 4.92 19.31 -8.61
CA LYS A 254 3.68 19.82 -8.02
C LYS A 254 3.11 18.78 -7.05
N LEU A 255 3.11 17.50 -7.41
CA LEU A 255 2.68 16.44 -6.48
C LEU A 255 3.58 16.41 -5.25
N ALA A 256 4.91 16.46 -5.42
CA ALA A 256 5.85 16.43 -4.31
C ALA A 256 5.66 17.60 -3.34
N SER A 257 5.43 18.82 -3.85
CA SER A 257 5.15 19.98 -2.99
C SER A 257 3.78 19.87 -2.32
N ARG A 258 2.77 19.34 -3.02
CA ARG A 258 1.42 19.14 -2.50
C ARG A 258 1.39 18.15 -1.32
N THR A 259 2.15 17.07 -1.39
CA THR A 259 2.18 16.00 -0.37
C THR A 259 3.06 16.33 0.84
N GLN A 260 3.94 17.32 0.74
CA GLN A 260 4.76 17.80 1.87
C GLN A 260 3.96 18.65 2.88
N ILE A 261 2.80 19.18 2.48
CA ILE A 261 1.94 19.99 3.34
C ILE A 261 1.07 19.03 4.16
N PRO A 262 1.30 18.88 5.49
CA PRO A 262 0.47 18.02 6.32
C PRO A 262 -0.97 18.55 6.32
N ASP A 263 -1.93 17.69 5.99
CA ASP A 263 -3.35 18.00 6.11
C ASP A 263 -4.13 16.74 6.48
N SER A 264 -4.81 16.80 7.63
CA SER A 264 -5.65 15.72 8.14
C SER A 264 -6.94 15.51 7.33
N ASP A 265 -7.35 16.50 6.53
CA ASP A 265 -8.53 16.45 5.65
C ASP A 265 -8.18 15.93 4.22
N ARG A 266 -6.94 15.46 4.00
CA ARG A 266 -6.48 14.97 2.70
C ARG A 266 -5.92 13.56 2.76
N VAL A 267 -6.20 12.79 1.71
CA VAL A 267 -5.60 11.47 1.49
C VAL A 267 -4.88 11.43 0.15
N LEU A 268 -3.66 10.88 0.15
CA LEU A 268 -2.95 10.53 -1.07
C LEU A 268 -3.40 9.12 -1.52
N ALA A 269 -3.96 9.04 -2.72
CA ALA A 269 -4.29 7.81 -3.40
C ALA A 269 -3.34 7.58 -4.57
N ILE A 270 -2.75 6.40 -4.66
CA ILE A 270 -1.78 6.06 -5.70
C ILE A 270 -2.32 4.88 -6.51
N HIS A 271 -2.56 5.13 -7.79
CA HIS A 271 -2.88 4.07 -8.74
C HIS A 271 -1.58 3.37 -9.16
N GLN A 272 -1.27 2.23 -8.52
CA GLN A 272 0.02 1.55 -8.64
C GLN A 272 0.45 1.25 -10.08
N PRO A 273 -0.41 0.78 -11.00
CA PRO A 273 -0.02 0.55 -12.39
C PRO A 273 0.49 1.82 -13.10
N SER A 274 -0.06 2.99 -12.76
CA SER A 274 0.39 4.27 -13.31
C SER A 274 1.80 4.66 -12.88
N ILE A 275 2.34 4.12 -11.78
CA ILE A 275 3.75 4.36 -11.43
C ILE A 275 4.69 3.86 -12.55
N ARG A 276 4.31 2.78 -13.24
CA ARG A 276 5.11 2.19 -14.32
C ARG A 276 5.14 3.04 -15.60
N THR A 277 4.23 4.01 -15.75
CA THR A 277 4.23 4.93 -16.90
C THR A 277 5.24 6.08 -16.72
N VAL A 278 5.67 6.36 -15.48
CA VAL A 278 6.70 7.37 -15.18
C VAL A 278 7.98 7.12 -15.97
N LYS A 279 8.33 8.08 -16.84
CA LYS A 279 9.46 7.99 -17.78
C LYS A 279 10.82 8.07 -17.07
N LYS A 280 10.96 8.94 -16.06
CA LYS A 280 12.22 9.12 -15.33
C LYS A 280 12.39 8.03 -14.26
N LYS A 281 13.42 7.20 -14.43
CA LYS A 281 13.69 6.06 -13.54
C LYS A 281 13.84 6.48 -12.08
N GLU A 282 14.58 7.56 -11.78
CA GLU A 282 14.82 7.96 -10.38
C GLU A 282 13.54 8.44 -9.69
N ILE A 283 12.60 9.04 -10.44
CA ILE A 283 11.30 9.47 -9.91
C ILE A 283 10.39 8.26 -9.71
N ARG A 284 10.37 7.34 -10.69
CA ARG A 284 9.59 6.10 -10.61
C ARG A 284 9.96 5.29 -9.36
N GLU A 285 11.26 5.08 -9.12
CA GLU A 285 11.75 4.34 -7.95
C GLU A 285 11.33 4.98 -6.62
N LYS A 286 11.35 6.33 -6.54
CA LYS A 286 10.84 7.05 -5.36
C LYS A 286 9.34 6.83 -5.14
N PHE A 287 8.55 6.82 -6.21
CA PHE A 287 7.10 6.54 -6.13
C PHE A 287 6.80 5.10 -5.75
N GLU A 288 7.56 4.14 -6.29
CA GLU A 288 7.46 2.74 -5.88
C GLU A 288 7.75 2.58 -4.39
N ASN A 289 8.81 3.22 -3.89
CA ASN A 289 9.15 3.21 -2.47
C ASN A 289 8.03 3.84 -1.60
N LEU A 290 7.47 4.96 -2.05
CA LEU A 290 6.33 5.60 -1.37
C LEU A 290 5.12 4.65 -1.31
N PHE A 291 4.77 4.04 -2.44
CA PHE A 291 3.66 3.09 -2.52
C PHE A 291 3.88 1.86 -1.63
N ILE A 292 5.10 1.33 -1.54
CA ILE A 292 5.42 0.21 -0.65
C ILE A 292 5.13 0.56 0.82
N VAL A 293 5.57 1.73 1.28
CA VAL A 293 5.35 2.19 2.67
C VAL A 293 3.85 2.38 2.93
N ASP A 294 3.20 3.13 2.04
CA ASP A 294 1.81 3.52 2.13
C ASP A 294 0.86 2.30 2.07
N SER A 295 1.08 1.36 1.13
CA SER A 295 0.31 0.12 1.04
C SER A 295 0.54 -0.82 2.23
N SER A 296 1.76 -0.89 2.77
CA SER A 296 2.08 -1.70 3.96
C SER A 296 1.30 -1.23 5.20
N ILE A 297 1.17 0.08 5.38
CA ILE A 297 0.40 0.69 6.47
C ILE A 297 -1.09 0.41 6.27
N ARG A 298 -1.65 0.73 5.09
CA ARG A 298 -3.08 0.52 4.81
C ARG A 298 -3.52 -0.93 5.02
N ASN A 299 -2.74 -1.89 4.50
CA ASN A 299 -3.07 -3.31 4.58
C ASN A 299 -3.07 -3.86 6.02
N GLN A 300 -2.48 -3.14 6.96
CA GLN A 300 -2.38 -3.54 8.38
C GLN A 300 -3.16 -2.62 9.31
N ASN A 301 -3.83 -1.60 8.79
CA ASN A 301 -4.40 -0.50 9.56
C ASN A 301 -5.39 -0.98 10.63
N ASP A 302 -6.31 -1.89 10.28
CA ASP A 302 -7.29 -2.42 11.24
C ASP A 302 -6.62 -3.15 12.41
N TRP A 303 -5.58 -3.95 12.13
CA TRP A 303 -4.80 -4.60 13.18
C TRP A 303 -4.04 -3.57 14.01
N MET A 304 -3.40 -2.59 13.38
CA MET A 304 -2.65 -1.53 14.07
C MET A 304 -3.54 -0.74 15.03
N ILE A 305 -4.74 -0.33 14.60
CA ILE A 305 -5.72 0.39 15.43
C ILE A 305 -6.20 -0.48 16.59
N SER A 306 -6.63 -1.72 16.31
CA SER A 306 -7.07 -2.66 17.36
C SER A 306 -5.94 -2.94 18.37
N ASN A 307 -4.72 -3.12 17.88
CA ASN A 307 -3.55 -3.40 18.70
C ASN A 307 -3.22 -2.22 19.60
N PHE A 308 -3.23 -1.01 19.04
CA PHE A 308 -3.01 0.23 19.77
C PHE A 308 -3.92 0.35 21.00
N PHE A 309 -5.23 0.27 20.82
CA PHE A 309 -6.19 0.39 21.93
C PHE A 309 -6.09 -0.72 22.97
N SER A 310 -5.55 -1.88 22.58
CA SER A 310 -5.27 -2.97 23.51
C SER A 310 -3.96 -2.71 24.27
N ASN A 311 -2.89 -2.36 23.57
CA ASN A 311 -1.55 -2.24 24.14
C ASN A 311 -1.46 -1.10 25.16
N ILE A 312 -2.12 0.04 24.93
CA ILE A 312 -2.16 1.13 25.92
C ILE A 312 -2.82 0.72 27.25
N LYS A 313 -3.59 -0.38 27.27
CA LYS A 313 -4.22 -0.94 28.49
C LYS A 313 -3.41 -2.08 29.11
N ASN A 314 -2.54 -2.72 28.34
CA ASN A 314 -1.84 -3.94 28.72
C ASN A 314 -0.32 -3.74 28.88
N CYS A 315 0.22 -2.59 28.51
CA CYS A 315 1.59 -2.20 28.83
C CYS A 315 1.58 -1.34 30.11
N ASP A 316 2.46 -1.69 31.04
CA ASP A 316 2.51 -1.06 32.36
C ASP A 316 3.49 0.12 32.41
N HIS A 317 4.36 0.24 31.41
CA HIS A 317 5.41 1.25 31.31
C HIS A 317 5.51 1.85 29.91
N TYR A 318 6.26 2.95 29.80
CA TYR A 318 6.57 3.63 28.55
C TYR A 318 8.08 3.65 28.31
N VAL A 319 8.48 3.56 27.04
CA VAL A 319 9.91 3.50 26.68
C VAL A 319 10.70 4.73 27.16
N ASP A 320 10.04 5.88 27.31
CA ASP A 320 10.60 7.12 27.86
C ASP A 320 11.15 6.94 29.28
N GLU A 321 10.55 6.05 30.08
CA GLU A 321 11.01 5.72 31.45
C GLU A 321 12.37 5.02 31.46
N LEU A 322 12.84 4.52 30.31
CA LEU A 322 14.13 3.86 30.16
C LEU A 322 15.28 4.85 29.94
N PHE A 323 15.03 6.17 29.94
CA PHE A 323 16.05 7.18 29.69
C PHE A 323 17.28 7.00 30.57
N ASP A 324 17.13 6.93 31.89
CA ASP A 324 18.26 6.81 32.82
C ASP A 324 19.02 5.48 32.68
N GLN A 325 18.35 4.45 32.15
CA GLN A 325 18.97 3.14 31.94
C GLN A 325 19.81 3.13 30.66
N PHE A 326 19.39 3.84 29.62
CA PHE A 326 20.06 3.89 28.32
C PHE A 326 21.07 5.04 28.19
N CYS A 327 20.80 6.17 28.83
CA CYS A 327 21.62 7.38 28.73
C CYS A 327 23.06 7.06 29.14
N ASP A 328 24.00 7.53 28.33
CA ASP A 328 25.43 7.32 28.53
C ASP A 328 25.90 5.85 28.62
N LYS A 329 25.05 4.87 28.27
CA LYS A 329 25.42 3.46 28.15
C LYS A 329 25.80 3.07 26.72
N ASP A 330 26.62 2.04 26.63
CA ASP A 330 26.81 1.33 25.37
C ASP A 330 25.67 0.33 25.17
N VAL A 331 25.05 0.38 23.99
CA VAL A 331 23.93 -0.48 23.62
C VAL A 331 24.34 -1.35 22.44
N TYR A 332 24.39 -2.66 22.66
CA TYR A 332 24.58 -3.69 21.65
C TYR A 332 23.21 -4.02 21.04
N LEU A 333 22.92 -3.43 19.88
CA LEU A 333 21.68 -3.62 19.15
C LEU A 333 21.81 -4.84 18.21
N ILE A 334 21.14 -5.94 18.58
CA ILE A 334 21.28 -7.23 17.90
C ILE A 334 20.13 -7.44 16.91
N ALA A 335 20.45 -7.39 15.63
CA ALA A 335 19.57 -7.63 14.49
C ALA A 335 19.69 -9.05 13.92
N ALA A 336 18.75 -9.46 13.06
CA ALA A 336 18.59 -10.85 12.62
C ALA A 336 19.35 -11.22 11.32
N GLY A 337 20.21 -10.34 10.82
CA GLY A 337 20.95 -10.53 9.58
C GLY A 337 21.95 -11.69 9.65
N PRO A 338 22.24 -12.37 8.52
CA PRO A 338 23.07 -13.57 8.49
C PRO A 338 24.44 -13.43 9.15
N SER A 339 25.07 -12.26 9.05
CA SER A 339 26.38 -11.99 9.62
C SER A 339 26.46 -12.14 11.15
N LEU A 340 25.33 -12.11 11.86
CA LEU A 340 25.28 -12.28 13.31
C LEU A 340 25.98 -13.58 13.76
N ASP A 341 25.90 -14.64 12.96
CA ASP A 341 26.53 -15.93 13.26
C ASP A 341 28.05 -15.84 13.40
N LYS A 342 28.69 -14.80 12.85
CA LYS A 342 30.15 -14.62 12.88
C LYS A 342 30.68 -14.23 14.26
N ASN A 343 29.92 -13.45 15.02
CA ASN A 343 30.44 -12.79 16.22
C ASN A 343 29.51 -12.81 17.44
N ILE A 344 28.32 -13.39 17.33
CA ILE A 344 27.34 -13.45 18.44
C ILE A 344 27.90 -14.07 19.74
N GLU A 345 28.83 -15.03 19.65
CA GLU A 345 29.44 -15.68 20.82
C GLU A 345 30.25 -14.70 21.69
N LEU A 346 30.86 -13.68 21.07
CA LEU A 346 31.66 -12.66 21.75
C LEU A 346 30.81 -11.76 22.66
N LEU A 347 29.48 -11.75 22.51
CA LEU A 347 28.58 -10.99 23.41
C LEU A 347 28.67 -11.45 24.87
N ARG A 348 29.18 -12.67 25.15
CA ARG A 348 29.44 -13.12 26.52
C ARG A 348 30.53 -12.32 27.23
N GLU A 349 31.41 -11.69 26.47
CA GLU A 349 32.55 -10.91 26.96
C GLU A 349 32.24 -9.41 26.98
N LYS A 350 30.98 -8.99 26.75
CA LYS A 350 30.61 -7.58 26.76
C LYS A 350 30.89 -6.94 28.13
N PRO A 351 31.17 -5.63 28.19
CA PRO A 351 31.29 -4.90 29.46
C PRO A 351 30.04 -5.07 30.32
N GLN A 352 30.21 -5.25 31.63
CA GLN A 352 29.09 -5.47 32.54
C GLN A 352 28.08 -4.31 32.53
N ASN A 353 28.57 -3.08 32.36
CA ASN A 353 27.78 -1.84 32.34
C ASN A 353 27.27 -1.47 30.93
N SER A 354 26.74 -2.45 30.18
CA SER A 354 26.23 -2.27 28.82
C SER A 354 24.92 -3.03 28.61
N ILE A 355 24.14 -2.63 27.61
CA ILE A 355 22.81 -3.18 27.32
C ILE A 355 22.87 -4.08 26.09
N ILE A 356 22.28 -5.27 26.16
CA ILE A 356 21.89 -6.08 24.99
C ILE A 356 20.44 -5.76 24.65
N PHE A 357 20.24 -5.15 23.49
CA PHE A 357 18.93 -4.84 22.95
C PHE A 357 18.66 -5.71 21.71
N ALA A 358 17.82 -6.73 21.85
CA ALA A 358 17.54 -7.69 20.79
C ALA A 358 16.30 -7.31 19.97
N VAL A 359 16.33 -7.51 18.65
CA VAL A 359 15.16 -7.29 17.80
C VAL A 359 14.45 -8.61 17.49
N GLY A 360 13.11 -8.61 17.56
CA GLY A 360 12.29 -9.68 17.00
C GLY A 360 12.68 -11.08 17.48
N THR A 361 12.93 -11.97 16.50
CA THR A 361 13.22 -13.38 16.74
C THR A 361 14.63 -13.68 17.24
N VAL A 362 15.52 -12.68 17.27
CA VAL A 362 16.91 -12.86 17.75
C VAL A 362 16.94 -13.28 19.21
N HIS A 363 15.95 -12.85 20.00
CA HIS A 363 15.82 -13.21 21.41
C HIS A 363 15.96 -14.73 21.64
N LYS A 364 15.24 -15.54 20.87
CA LYS A 364 15.28 -17.01 21.00
C LYS A 364 16.66 -17.60 20.68
N LYS A 365 17.39 -17.00 19.74
CA LYS A 365 18.76 -17.42 19.42
C LYS A 365 19.70 -17.13 20.59
N LEU A 366 19.62 -15.93 21.17
CA LEU A 366 20.41 -15.55 22.35
C LEU A 366 20.10 -16.45 23.55
N GLU A 367 18.82 -16.71 23.82
CA GLU A 367 18.36 -17.60 24.91
C GLU A 367 18.96 -19.02 24.77
N ASN A 368 18.90 -19.60 23.56
CA ASN A 368 19.48 -20.92 23.29
C ASN A 368 21.01 -20.98 23.49
N MET A 369 21.68 -19.83 23.37
CA MET A 369 23.13 -19.68 23.56
C MET A 369 23.51 -19.31 25.00
N GLY A 370 22.51 -19.18 25.89
CA GLY A 370 22.70 -18.74 27.27
C GLY A 370 23.07 -17.25 27.40
N ILE A 371 22.81 -16.45 26.37
CA ILE A 371 23.06 -15.01 26.37
C ILE A 371 21.76 -14.30 26.73
N LYS A 372 21.74 -13.59 27.86
CA LYS A 372 20.55 -12.87 28.32
C LYS A 372 20.45 -11.51 27.63
N ALA A 373 19.33 -11.25 26.95
CA ALA A 373 19.00 -9.92 26.47
C ALA A 373 18.37 -9.09 27.60
N ASP A 374 18.77 -7.83 27.74
CA ASP A 374 18.17 -6.90 28.70
C ASP A 374 16.79 -6.46 28.21
N TYR A 375 16.71 -6.12 26.92
CA TYR A 375 15.49 -5.69 26.25
C TYR A 375 15.26 -6.46 24.96
N THR A 376 13.99 -6.69 24.62
CA THR A 376 13.61 -7.21 23.31
C THR A 376 12.49 -6.38 22.72
N ILE A 377 12.69 -5.87 21.50
CA ILE A 377 11.70 -5.06 20.80
C ILE A 377 10.92 -5.85 19.76
N ILE A 378 9.62 -5.56 19.70
CA ILE A 378 8.69 -6.07 18.69
C ILE A 378 7.89 -4.91 18.09
N THR A 379 7.75 -4.90 16.76
CA THR A 379 6.97 -3.89 16.03
C THR A 379 5.83 -4.45 15.18
N ASP A 380 5.86 -5.73 14.80
CA ASP A 380 4.88 -6.30 13.86
C ASP A 380 3.46 -6.37 14.43
N ALA A 381 2.48 -5.91 13.66
CA ALA A 381 1.06 -5.94 14.03
C ALA A 381 0.44 -7.35 13.91
N LYS A 382 1.06 -8.26 13.17
CA LYS A 382 0.48 -9.56 12.79
C LYS A 382 0.51 -10.59 13.91
N LYS A 383 -0.60 -11.31 14.06
CA LYS A 383 -0.77 -12.40 15.05
C LYS A 383 0.17 -13.59 14.84
N THR A 384 0.61 -13.85 13.60
CA THR A 384 1.53 -14.94 13.28
C THR A 384 2.84 -14.88 14.07
N LEU A 385 3.19 -13.68 14.56
CA LEU A 385 4.34 -13.44 15.42
C LEU A 385 4.30 -14.22 16.76
N ILE A 386 3.12 -14.52 17.32
CA ILE A 386 3.02 -15.30 18.57
C ILE A 386 3.72 -16.66 18.43
N GLY A 387 3.62 -17.28 17.24
CA GLY A 387 4.32 -18.53 16.96
C GLY A 387 5.84 -18.40 17.08
N GLN A 388 6.38 -17.21 16.82
CA GLN A 388 7.81 -16.94 16.82
C GLN A 388 8.41 -16.83 18.23
N ILE A 389 7.61 -16.37 19.20
CA ILE A 389 8.02 -16.29 20.62
C ILE A 389 7.57 -17.49 21.46
N ARG A 390 6.93 -18.49 20.82
CA ARG A 390 6.46 -19.70 21.51
C ARG A 390 7.67 -20.51 22.01
N GLY A 391 7.68 -20.78 23.32
CA GLY A 391 8.74 -21.55 23.99
C GLY A 391 9.83 -20.72 24.64
N VAL A 392 9.83 -19.41 24.47
CA VAL A 392 10.72 -18.49 25.21
C VAL A 392 10.25 -18.39 26.67
N LYS A 393 11.17 -18.39 27.63
CA LYS A 393 10.84 -18.15 29.04
C LYS A 393 10.31 -16.73 29.22
N LYS A 394 8.99 -16.61 29.37
CA LYS A 394 8.23 -15.34 29.43
C LYS A 394 8.55 -14.43 30.63
N GLU A 395 9.38 -14.90 31.55
CA GLU A 395 9.60 -14.30 32.87
C GLU A 395 10.98 -13.64 33.01
N ASP A 396 11.87 -13.76 32.00
CA ASP A 396 13.30 -13.39 32.15
C ASP A 396 13.74 -12.09 31.46
N PHE A 397 12.89 -11.40 30.69
CA PHE A 397 13.29 -10.20 29.93
C PHE A 397 12.20 -9.10 29.84
N SER A 398 12.66 -7.86 29.63
CA SER A 398 11.81 -6.69 29.39
C SER A 398 11.44 -6.58 27.91
N LEU A 399 10.15 -6.44 27.63
CA LEU A 399 9.60 -6.31 26.30
C LEU A 399 9.38 -4.84 25.97
N ILE A 400 9.90 -4.38 24.84
CA ILE A 400 9.59 -3.08 24.26
C ILE A 400 8.62 -3.31 23.10
N LEU A 401 7.42 -2.75 23.17
CA LEU A 401 6.38 -2.94 22.17
C LEU A 401 6.08 -1.63 21.47
N LEU A 402 6.17 -1.64 20.14
CA LEU A 402 5.52 -0.61 19.36
C LEU A 402 4.03 -0.58 19.71
N SER A 403 3.46 0.60 19.88
CA SER A 403 2.06 0.73 20.29
C SER A 403 1.09 -0.03 19.37
N THR A 404 1.43 -0.22 18.08
CA THR A 404 0.65 -0.99 17.11
C THR A 404 1.04 -2.47 16.97
N ALA A 405 2.02 -2.95 17.73
CA ALA A 405 2.49 -4.34 17.70
C ALA A 405 1.41 -5.32 18.15
N CYS A 406 1.52 -6.59 17.75
CA CYS A 406 0.60 -7.68 18.08
C CYS A 406 0.17 -7.68 19.55
N LYS A 407 -1.10 -7.35 19.81
CA LYS A 407 -1.61 -7.13 21.17
C LYS A 407 -1.56 -8.35 22.07
N GLU A 408 -1.67 -9.54 21.49
CA GLU A 408 -1.57 -10.79 22.21
C GLU A 408 -0.24 -10.93 22.95
N LEU A 409 0.84 -10.31 22.46
CA LEU A 409 2.12 -10.31 23.15
C LEU A 409 2.05 -9.55 24.48
N ALA A 410 1.44 -8.36 24.48
CA ALA A 410 1.24 -7.58 25.69
C ALA A 410 0.39 -8.35 26.72
N MET A 411 -0.60 -9.11 26.24
CA MET A 411 -1.50 -9.88 27.10
C MET A 411 -0.86 -11.13 27.72
N VAL A 412 0.09 -11.78 27.04
CA VAL A 412 0.67 -13.06 27.50
C VAL A 412 2.06 -12.94 28.13
N HIS A 413 2.77 -11.83 27.92
CA HIS A 413 4.09 -11.59 28.49
C HIS A 413 3.99 -11.20 29.97
N LYS A 414 4.78 -11.86 30.81
CA LYS A 414 4.73 -11.64 32.27
C LYS A 414 5.77 -10.65 32.78
N GLY A 415 6.87 -10.44 32.03
CA GLY A 415 7.88 -9.44 32.36
C GLY A 415 7.39 -8.00 32.14
N ALA A 416 8.28 -7.04 32.40
CA ALA A 416 8.01 -5.62 32.14
C ALA A 416 7.73 -5.36 30.65
N LYS A 417 6.76 -4.48 30.38
CA LYS A 417 6.28 -4.15 29.04
C LYS A 417 6.29 -2.63 28.85
N TYR A 418 7.16 -2.15 27.97
CA TYR A 418 7.35 -0.74 27.67
C TYR A 418 6.72 -0.40 26.32
N LEU A 419 5.74 0.49 26.31
CA LEU A 419 5.07 0.96 25.10
C LEU A 419 5.90 2.03 24.39
N VAL A 420 5.97 1.96 23.06
CA VAL A 420 6.59 2.96 22.18
C VAL A 420 5.51 3.65 21.34
N CYS A 421 5.36 4.96 21.50
CA CYS A 421 4.48 5.75 20.63
C CYS A 421 5.22 6.12 19.34
N GLN A 422 4.64 5.78 18.19
CA GLN A 422 5.30 6.00 16.90
C GLN A 422 4.83 7.28 16.20
N SER A 423 5.74 7.95 15.51
CA SER A 423 5.38 9.00 14.55
C SER A 423 4.72 8.40 13.30
N GLY A 424 3.80 9.14 12.68
CA GLY A 424 3.11 8.73 11.45
C GLY A 424 1.92 7.80 11.69
N PHE A 425 1.43 7.70 12.92
CA PHE A 425 0.20 6.97 13.27
C PHE A 425 -0.70 7.84 14.16
N PRO A 426 -1.82 8.38 13.63
CA PRO A 426 -2.60 9.42 14.29
C PRO A 426 -3.00 9.12 15.73
N GLU A 427 -3.43 7.88 16.00
CA GLU A 427 -3.85 7.46 17.34
C GLU A 427 -2.69 7.49 18.35
N ALA A 428 -1.47 7.08 17.94
CA ALA A 428 -0.28 7.15 18.79
C ALA A 428 0.22 8.58 18.98
N GLU A 429 0.17 9.42 17.94
CA GLU A 429 0.56 10.83 18.03
C GLU A 429 -0.33 11.62 18.99
N LYS A 430 -1.65 11.41 18.88
CA LYS A 430 -2.62 12.00 19.81
C LYS A 430 -2.35 11.55 21.25
N TYR A 431 -2.18 10.25 21.46
CA TYR A 431 -1.95 9.69 22.78
C TYR A 431 -0.65 10.18 23.41
N ALA A 432 0.45 10.20 22.64
CA ALA A 432 1.73 10.73 23.09
C ALA A 432 1.62 12.20 23.49
N LYS A 433 0.90 13.02 22.72
CA LYS A 433 0.67 14.43 23.05
C LYS A 433 -0.15 14.60 24.34
N GLU A 434 -1.20 13.82 24.52
CA GLU A 434 -2.07 13.88 25.71
C GLU A 434 -1.35 13.48 27.00
N HIS A 435 -0.35 12.61 26.91
CA HIS A 435 0.40 12.07 28.06
C HIS A 435 1.83 12.57 28.16
N ASN A 436 2.26 13.47 27.27
CA ASN A 436 3.61 14.02 27.19
C ASN A 436 4.72 12.96 26.98
N TYR A 437 4.47 11.98 26.10
CA TYR A 437 5.47 11.00 25.66
C TYR A 437 6.16 11.42 24.36
N ASN A 438 7.38 10.94 24.15
CA ASN A 438 8.09 11.13 22.90
C ASN A 438 7.51 10.26 21.78
N LEU A 439 7.66 10.75 20.55
CA LEU A 439 7.38 10.00 19.33
C LEU A 439 8.65 9.41 18.75
N TYR A 440 8.59 8.14 18.37
CA TYR A 440 9.72 7.40 17.81
C TYR A 440 9.49 7.10 16.33
N GLY A 441 10.55 7.24 15.54
CA GLY A 441 10.57 6.91 14.12
C GLY A 441 10.78 5.42 13.91
N THR A 442 9.93 4.80 13.08
CA THR A 442 9.99 3.34 12.90
C THR A 442 10.87 2.92 11.74
N GLY A 443 10.95 3.70 10.66
CA GLY A 443 11.74 3.40 9.46
C GLY A 443 11.32 2.14 8.68
N GLY A 444 10.20 1.51 9.06
CA GLY A 444 9.67 0.32 8.40
C GLY A 444 10.25 -1.03 8.88
N SER A 445 11.22 -1.03 9.80
CA SER A 445 11.85 -2.24 10.36
C SER A 445 11.94 -2.19 11.89
N VAL A 446 12.02 -3.36 12.52
CA VAL A 446 12.28 -3.48 13.96
C VAL A 446 13.63 -2.84 14.30
N THR A 447 14.66 -3.09 13.49
CA THR A 447 16.02 -2.57 13.70
C THR A 447 16.08 -1.05 13.62
N THR A 448 15.36 -0.45 12.67
CA THR A 448 15.31 1.02 12.53
C THR A 448 14.59 1.67 13.70
N THR A 449 13.51 1.06 14.19
CA THR A 449 12.80 1.52 15.40
C THR A 449 13.69 1.42 16.64
N ALA A 450 14.39 0.30 16.80
CA ALA A 450 15.30 0.06 17.91
C ALA A 450 16.46 1.09 17.93
N LEU A 451 17.04 1.37 16.76
CA LEU A 451 18.05 2.41 16.62
C LEU A 451 17.51 3.78 17.03
N ASP A 452 16.31 4.15 16.58
CA ASP A 452 15.71 5.44 16.97
C ASP A 452 15.55 5.57 18.48
N ILE A 453 15.11 4.50 19.13
CA ILE A 453 14.97 4.43 20.59
C ILE A 453 16.32 4.68 21.26
N CYS A 454 17.38 3.97 20.86
CA CYS A 454 18.72 4.17 21.43
C CYS A 454 19.21 5.62 21.29
N LEU A 455 19.00 6.22 20.12
CA LEU A 455 19.41 7.60 19.84
C LEU A 455 18.62 8.61 20.67
N ARG A 456 17.29 8.43 20.79
CA ARG A 456 16.42 9.31 21.58
C ARG A 456 16.67 9.19 23.08
N LEU A 457 16.97 8.00 23.56
CA LEU A 457 17.36 7.75 24.95
C LEU A 457 18.84 8.07 25.24
N LYS A 458 19.54 8.74 24.31
CA LYS A 458 20.91 9.26 24.48
C LYS A 458 21.94 8.19 24.87
N ALA A 459 21.85 7.00 24.26
CA ALA A 459 22.90 6.01 24.35
C ALA A 459 24.26 6.58 23.92
N LYS A 460 25.31 6.28 24.70
CA LYS A 460 26.69 6.76 24.43
C LYS A 460 27.24 6.24 23.12
N ARG A 461 27.04 4.94 22.88
CA ARG A 461 27.38 4.24 21.64
C ARG A 461 26.28 3.25 21.32
N VAL A 462 25.91 3.17 20.05
CA VAL A 462 25.04 2.10 19.54
C VAL A 462 25.90 1.19 18.68
N ILE A 463 26.11 -0.05 19.12
CA ILE A 463 26.90 -1.06 18.42
C ILE A 463 25.95 -2.01 17.70
N LEU A 464 25.96 -1.96 16.37
CA LEU A 464 25.11 -2.78 15.52
C LEU A 464 25.74 -4.16 15.31
N LEU A 465 24.94 -5.21 15.47
CA LEU A 465 25.29 -6.59 15.12
C LEU A 465 24.17 -7.23 14.30
N GLY A 466 24.51 -7.99 13.26
CA GLY A 466 23.50 -8.61 12.38
C GLY A 466 22.61 -7.59 11.65
N ALA A 467 23.05 -6.34 11.50
CA ALA A 467 22.30 -5.29 10.80
C ALA A 467 22.64 -5.25 9.30
N ASP A 468 22.68 -6.41 8.65
CA ASP A 468 23.23 -6.59 7.30
C ASP A 468 22.59 -5.71 6.23
N MET A 469 21.28 -5.45 6.32
CA MET A 469 20.51 -4.73 5.28
C MET A 469 20.73 -5.26 3.85
N ALA A 470 21.10 -6.53 3.72
CA ALA A 470 21.43 -7.20 2.48
C ALA A 470 21.33 -8.72 2.66
N HIS A 471 21.40 -9.46 1.55
CA HIS A 471 21.47 -10.92 1.54
C HIS A 471 22.91 -11.40 1.62
N THR A 472 23.52 -11.25 2.80
CA THR A 472 24.88 -11.77 3.07
C THR A 472 24.91 -13.28 2.88
N ASP A 473 25.92 -13.78 2.16
CA ASP A 473 26.10 -15.20 1.83
C ASP A 473 24.87 -15.85 1.15
N SER A 474 24.08 -15.06 0.40
CA SER A 474 22.84 -15.48 -0.26
C SER A 474 21.76 -15.97 0.71
N GLN A 475 21.77 -15.51 1.96
CA GLN A 475 20.78 -15.86 2.98
C GLN A 475 19.90 -14.65 3.34
N THR A 476 18.64 -14.90 3.71
CA THR A 476 17.75 -13.84 4.21
C THR A 476 18.01 -13.47 5.67
N HIS A 477 18.28 -14.45 6.55
CA HIS A 477 18.45 -14.28 7.99
C HIS A 477 19.46 -15.28 8.60
N ALA A 478 19.94 -15.02 9.82
CA ALA A 478 20.91 -15.85 10.56
C ALA A 478 20.38 -17.25 10.93
N THR A 479 21.29 -18.19 11.20
CA THR A 479 20.93 -19.57 11.55
C THR A 479 20.11 -19.63 12.85
N GLY A 480 19.03 -20.42 12.85
CA GLY A 480 18.15 -20.56 14.02
C GLY A 480 17.14 -19.41 14.21
N THR A 481 17.13 -18.42 13.30
CA THR A 481 16.03 -17.44 13.21
C THR A 481 14.91 -17.98 12.30
N LEU A 482 13.66 -17.65 12.62
CA LEU A 482 12.51 -18.05 11.80
C LEU A 482 12.47 -17.20 10.52
N GLY A 483 12.25 -17.85 9.36
CA GLY A 483 12.14 -17.17 8.06
C GLY A 483 13.40 -17.18 7.20
N ARG A 484 14.49 -17.84 7.62
CA ARG A 484 15.68 -18.06 6.77
C ARG A 484 15.30 -18.76 5.46
N ARG A 485 15.77 -18.20 4.35
CA ARG A 485 15.66 -18.72 2.98
C ARG A 485 16.92 -18.38 2.20
N ASN A 486 17.17 -19.09 1.12
CA ASN A 486 18.10 -18.63 0.09
C ASN A 486 17.50 -17.39 -0.59
N ALA A 487 18.32 -16.39 -0.86
CA ALA A 487 17.90 -15.22 -1.61
C ALA A 487 17.62 -15.61 -3.07
N ASP A 488 16.47 -15.17 -3.59
CA ASP A 488 16.23 -15.15 -5.02
C ASP A 488 17.04 -13.99 -5.61
N MET A 489 17.82 -14.26 -6.65
CA MET A 489 18.71 -13.26 -7.26
C MET A 489 17.93 -12.30 -8.17
N GLU A 490 16.70 -12.64 -8.55
CA GLU A 490 15.87 -11.81 -9.42
C GLU A 490 15.40 -10.53 -8.69
N GLY A 491 15.66 -9.35 -9.30
CA GLY A 491 15.24 -8.06 -8.74
C GLY A 491 16.09 -7.52 -7.59
N LEU A 492 17.23 -8.14 -7.28
CA LEU A 492 18.19 -7.62 -6.29
C LEU A 492 19.02 -6.45 -6.84
N ILE A 493 19.41 -5.56 -5.94
CA ILE A 493 20.19 -4.35 -6.23
C ILE A 493 21.61 -4.56 -5.68
N PRO A 494 22.66 -4.42 -6.51
CA PRO A 494 24.04 -4.44 -6.04
C PRO A 494 24.36 -3.14 -5.29
N ILE A 495 24.94 -3.27 -4.10
CA ILE A 495 25.37 -2.14 -3.27
C ILE A 495 26.74 -2.42 -2.64
N GLN A 496 27.40 -1.38 -2.16
CA GLN A 496 28.68 -1.51 -1.47
C GLN A 496 28.52 -2.31 -0.17
N SER A 497 29.40 -3.27 0.04
CA SER A 497 29.51 -4.08 1.27
C SER A 497 30.41 -3.38 2.31
N VAL A 498 30.24 -3.74 3.59
CA VAL A 498 31.04 -3.21 4.71
C VAL A 498 32.55 -3.44 4.55
N ASP A 499 32.95 -4.50 3.85
CA ASP A 499 34.34 -4.85 3.54
C ASP A 499 34.90 -4.19 2.26
N GLY A 500 34.11 -3.32 1.63
CA GLY A 500 34.46 -2.65 0.38
C GLY A 500 34.10 -3.42 -0.89
N GLY A 501 33.58 -4.65 -0.77
CA GLY A 501 33.08 -5.44 -1.88
C GLY A 501 31.67 -5.04 -2.35
N ILE A 502 30.99 -5.97 -3.03
CA ILE A 502 29.59 -5.81 -3.46
C ILE A 502 28.74 -6.87 -2.75
N VAL A 503 27.59 -6.44 -2.22
CA VAL A 503 26.54 -7.32 -1.71
C VAL A 503 25.22 -6.98 -2.39
N TYR A 504 24.31 -7.95 -2.45
CA TYR A 504 23.00 -7.77 -3.07
C TYR A 504 21.92 -7.56 -2.02
N THR A 505 21.01 -6.63 -2.29
CA THR A 505 19.93 -6.27 -1.37
C THR A 505 18.58 -6.18 -2.09
N THR A 506 17.49 -6.23 -1.35
CA THR A 506 16.16 -5.91 -1.89
C THR A 506 15.90 -4.41 -1.79
N ARG A 507 14.91 -3.92 -2.54
CA ARG A 507 14.47 -2.52 -2.44
C ARG A 507 14.08 -2.12 -1.02
N VAL A 508 13.35 -3.00 -0.33
CA VAL A 508 12.88 -2.77 1.05
C VAL A 508 14.05 -2.68 2.03
N LEU A 509 15.02 -3.58 1.95
CA LEU A 509 16.21 -3.52 2.80
C LEU A 509 17.07 -2.28 2.50
N ASN A 510 17.20 -1.90 1.23
CA ASN A 510 17.88 -0.66 0.86
C ASN A 510 17.16 0.59 1.43
N MET A 511 15.83 0.60 1.47
CA MET A 511 15.06 1.67 2.11
C MET A 511 15.35 1.77 3.61
N TYR A 512 15.49 0.63 4.31
CA TYR A 512 15.88 0.62 5.73
C TYR A 512 17.29 1.19 5.92
N LYS A 513 18.24 0.78 5.07
CA LYS A 513 19.61 1.32 5.06
C LYS A 513 19.60 2.85 4.90
N GLU A 514 18.92 3.36 3.87
CA GLU A 514 18.83 4.81 3.62
C GLU A 514 18.14 5.57 4.77
N TRP A 515 17.17 4.94 5.43
CA TRP A 515 16.53 5.52 6.60
C TRP A 515 17.51 5.65 7.77
N ILE A 516 18.32 4.60 8.03
CA ILE A 516 19.37 4.61 9.07
C ILE A 516 20.37 5.75 8.79
N GLU A 517 20.87 5.84 7.56
CA GLU A 517 21.84 6.88 7.16
C GLU A 517 21.29 8.29 7.38
N LYS A 518 20.04 8.53 6.95
CA LYS A 518 19.35 9.82 7.15
C LYS A 518 19.11 10.10 8.63
N ARG A 519 18.85 9.09 9.44
CA ARG A 519 18.58 9.22 10.88
C ARG A 519 19.85 9.58 11.65
N ILE A 520 20.97 8.90 11.35
CA ILE A 520 22.29 9.17 11.93
C ILE A 520 22.76 10.58 11.55
N ALA A 521 22.61 10.97 10.28
CA ALA A 521 23.03 12.30 9.82
C ALA A 521 22.33 13.47 10.53
N LYS A 522 21.19 13.23 11.21
CA LYS A 522 20.47 14.24 12.01
C LYS A 522 20.94 14.33 13.46
N GLU A 523 21.76 13.39 13.95
CA GLU A 523 22.30 13.40 15.31
C GLU A 523 23.80 13.68 15.27
N ALA A 524 24.19 14.93 15.52
CA ALA A 524 25.60 15.34 15.46
C ALA A 524 26.50 14.58 16.44
N ASP A 525 25.96 14.15 17.59
CA ASP A 525 26.71 13.53 18.69
C ASP A 525 26.60 11.99 18.72
N ALA A 526 25.79 11.38 17.84
CA ALA A 526 25.53 9.95 17.89
C ALA A 526 26.73 9.13 17.41
N LYS A 527 27.22 8.22 18.27
CA LYS A 527 28.28 7.27 17.93
C LYS A 527 27.67 5.91 17.57
N VAL A 528 27.30 5.75 16.30
CA VAL A 528 26.84 4.46 15.78
C VAL A 528 28.04 3.70 15.21
N ILE A 529 28.26 2.50 15.72
CA ILE A 529 29.35 1.61 15.32
C ILE A 529 28.74 0.41 14.63
N ASP A 530 29.23 0.11 13.44
CA ASP A 530 28.85 -1.07 12.69
C ASP A 530 29.85 -2.20 12.98
N ALA A 531 29.42 -3.14 13.83
CA ALA A 531 30.11 -4.37 14.18
C ALA A 531 29.41 -5.61 13.58
N THR A 532 28.69 -5.40 12.48
CA THR A 532 27.95 -6.47 11.79
C THR A 532 28.91 -7.46 11.13
N GLU A 533 30.11 -7.02 10.70
CA GLU A 533 31.12 -7.89 10.05
C GLU A 533 30.57 -8.59 8.77
N GLY A 534 29.58 -7.97 8.13
CA GLY A 534 28.97 -8.38 6.87
C GLY A 534 27.87 -7.43 6.44
N GLY A 535 27.31 -7.66 5.25
CA GLY A 535 26.20 -6.87 4.72
C GLY A 535 26.59 -5.52 4.13
N ALA A 536 25.59 -4.67 3.97
CA ALA A 536 25.68 -3.36 3.33
C ALA A 536 26.54 -2.38 4.13
N PHE A 537 27.32 -1.57 3.43
CA PHE A 537 27.92 -0.39 4.01
C PHE A 537 26.84 0.64 4.37
N ILE A 538 26.79 1.07 5.64
CA ILE A 538 25.84 2.07 6.13
C ILE A 538 26.57 3.40 6.33
N LYS A 539 26.27 4.40 5.51
CA LYS A 539 26.89 5.72 5.64
C LYS A 539 26.60 6.37 7.00
N GLY A 540 27.66 6.87 7.65
CA GLY A 540 27.58 7.56 8.95
C GLY A 540 27.88 6.67 10.15
N THR A 541 28.04 5.36 9.96
CA THR A 541 28.57 4.47 10.99
C THR A 541 30.10 4.45 10.99
N ARG A 542 30.69 4.09 12.13
CA ARG A 542 32.10 3.69 12.22
C ARG A 542 32.19 2.18 12.13
N ILE A 543 32.93 1.65 11.17
CA ILE A 543 33.18 0.20 11.06
C ILE A 543 34.21 -0.22 12.11
N CYS A 544 33.91 -1.26 12.88
CA CYS A 544 34.81 -1.87 13.87
C CYS A 544 34.34 -3.30 14.16
N THR A 545 35.24 -4.26 14.32
CA THR A 545 34.84 -5.62 14.71
C THR A 545 34.31 -5.65 16.15
N LEU A 546 33.44 -6.61 16.48
CA LEU A 546 32.95 -6.72 17.86
C LEU A 546 34.12 -6.95 18.85
N LYS A 547 35.11 -7.74 18.43
CA LYS A 547 36.31 -8.04 19.22
C LYS A 547 37.07 -6.77 19.62
N GLU A 548 37.38 -5.90 18.66
CA GLU A 548 38.08 -4.63 18.94
C GLU A 548 37.31 -3.74 19.92
N ILE A 549 35.98 -3.70 19.81
CA ILE A 549 35.13 -2.90 20.70
C ILE A 549 35.21 -3.39 22.14
N ILE A 550 35.18 -4.70 22.34
CA ILE A 550 35.28 -5.33 23.67
C ILE A 550 36.67 -5.04 24.24
N GLU A 551 37.75 -5.28 23.49
CA GLU A 551 39.12 -5.03 23.92
C GLU A 551 39.36 -3.56 24.31
N LEU A 552 38.88 -2.61 23.49
CA LEU A 552 39.02 -1.17 23.77
C LEU A 552 38.24 -0.70 25.00
N SER A 553 37.17 -1.41 25.37
CA SER A 553 36.37 -1.08 26.54
C SER A 553 37.04 -1.59 27.82
N SER A 554 37.65 -2.78 27.77
CA SER A 554 38.41 -3.38 28.87
C SER A 554 39.63 -2.56 29.30
N VAL A 555 40.28 -1.84 28.37
CA VAL A 555 41.46 -1.00 28.66
C VAL A 555 41.09 0.30 29.38
N LYS A 556 39.85 0.81 29.22
CA LYS A 556 39.39 2.04 29.91
C LYS A 556 38.94 1.81 31.35
N ASP A 557 38.61 0.58 31.71
CA ASP A 557 38.18 0.20 33.07
C ASP A 557 39.38 -0.16 33.99
N LEU A 558 40.62 -0.04 33.50
CA LEU A 558 41.86 -0.35 34.22
C LEU A 558 42.67 0.90 34.65
N ASN A 559 42.14 2.12 34.50
CA ASN A 559 42.80 3.38 34.91
C ASN A 559 41.96 4.18 35.91
#